data_AF-A0A3M1I6E0-F1
#
_entry.id   AF-A0A3M1I6E0-F1
#
_cell.length_a   1.000
_cell.length_b   1.000
_cell.length_c   1.000
_cell.angle_alpha   90.00
_cell.angle_beta   90.00
_cell.angle_gamma   90.00
#
_symmetry.space_group_name_H-M   'P 1'
#
loop_
_entity.id
_entity.type
_entity.pdbx_description
1 polymer ?
#
loop_
_entity_poly.entity_id
_entity_poly.type
_entity_poly.pdbx_seq_one_letter_code
_entity_poly.pdbx_strand_id
1 'polypeptide(L)'
;MNYAIDTPGQFRKLRPDLEPISLIRSTSMKRNARLFSGLVAVGSLVLAGALLPASAAPASATVKAIKAGGAQYTVDGTTWNTLQVGTVLSAGATVKTDSAGVVDLDLGANGPAVRLTPGTTLEIRTLDLTEGAGEKIATTELGLPEGKIHAVVRKLSASSKWEVKTPVSTCGVRGTRVTVTSRGEIVVLDGSGYAYYTAPGETQPKRFDVGSGYMFDPALNNNRGGVIEVLPSVKIELEEATAGLLEWAAVGARVQEWAPSPQWNVPKREGEETGKQGPADASWQTVDNITEPQGTVSPVEGSVAGPTGGGAGGEGQ
;
A
#
# COMPACT_ATOMS: atom_id res chain seq x y z
N MET A 1 -56.13 34.80 -27.40
CA MET A 1 -56.10 36.26 -27.70
C MET A 1 -54.79 36.78 -27.14
N ASN A 2 -53.74 37.15 -27.88
CA ASN A 2 -53.63 37.64 -29.26
C ASN A 2 -52.37 37.06 -29.94
N TYR A 3 -52.43 36.92 -31.26
CA TYR A 3 -51.38 36.42 -32.17
C TYR A 3 -50.64 37.58 -32.87
N ALA A 4 -49.34 37.37 -33.17
CA ALA A 4 -48.56 37.79 -34.36
C ALA A 4 -47.12 37.29 -34.11
N ILE A 5 -46.51 36.30 -34.79
CA ILE A 5 -46.13 36.11 -36.21
C ILE A 5 -45.40 37.33 -36.79
N ASP A 6 -44.07 37.28 -36.98
CA ASP A 6 -43.42 37.15 -38.30
C ASP A 6 -41.87 37.06 -38.21
N THR A 7 -41.25 36.28 -39.09
CA THR A 7 -39.80 36.15 -39.39
C THR A 7 -39.69 36.41 -40.90
N PRO A 8 -38.74 37.18 -41.51
CA PRO A 8 -37.33 36.77 -41.67
C PRO A 8 -36.31 37.90 -42.00
N GLY A 9 -35.06 37.51 -42.26
CA GLY A 9 -33.90 38.40 -42.35
C GLY A 9 -33.77 39.31 -43.57
N GLN A 10 -32.90 40.32 -43.42
CA GLN A 10 -32.17 40.99 -44.49
C GLN A 10 -30.78 41.43 -43.99
N PHE A 11 -29.80 41.21 -44.85
CA PHE A 11 -28.39 41.53 -44.70
C PHE A 11 -28.13 43.04 -44.81
N ARG A 12 -27.15 43.56 -44.05
CA ARG A 12 -26.40 44.75 -44.46
C ARG A 12 -24.92 44.63 -44.09
N LYS A 13 -24.07 44.51 -45.12
CA LYS A 13 -22.61 44.67 -45.02
C LYS A 13 -22.29 46.11 -44.61
N LEU A 14 -21.45 46.30 -43.59
CA LEU A 14 -20.77 47.58 -43.34
C LEU A 14 -19.25 47.33 -43.27
N ARG A 15 -18.63 47.68 -44.41
CA ARG A 15 -17.25 48.02 -44.79
C ARG A 15 -16.02 47.29 -44.19
N PRO A 16 -15.02 47.00 -45.05
CA PRO A 16 -13.70 46.48 -44.65
C PRO A 16 -12.64 47.60 -44.56
N ASP A 17 -11.89 47.63 -43.48
CA ASP A 17 -10.52 48.17 -43.44
C ASP A 17 -9.84 47.81 -42.11
N LEU A 18 -8.89 46.89 -42.23
CA LEU A 18 -7.96 46.46 -41.19
C LEU A 18 -6.70 47.32 -41.29
N GLU A 19 -6.24 47.91 -40.19
CA GLU A 19 -4.83 48.28 -40.00
C GLU A 19 -4.43 48.12 -38.51
N PRO A 20 -3.15 47.84 -38.20
CA PRO A 20 -2.71 47.04 -37.04
C PRO A 20 -2.04 47.83 -35.89
N ILE A 21 -2.12 47.30 -34.67
CA ILE A 21 -1.30 47.77 -33.53
C ILE A 21 0.08 47.11 -33.61
N SER A 22 1.09 47.91 -33.95
CA SER A 22 2.48 47.50 -34.13
C SER A 22 3.28 47.48 -32.83
N LEU A 23 4.14 46.46 -32.73
CA LEU A 23 5.22 46.30 -31.74
C LEU A 23 6.18 47.50 -31.76
N ILE A 24 6.50 48.04 -30.58
CA ILE A 24 7.71 48.84 -30.39
C ILE A 24 8.82 47.95 -29.83
N ARG A 25 9.80 47.64 -30.69
CA ARG A 25 11.11 47.11 -30.32
C ARG A 25 11.90 48.20 -29.60
N SER A 26 12.41 47.90 -28.40
CA SER A 26 13.45 48.71 -27.75
C SER A 26 14.82 48.21 -28.18
N THR A 27 15.48 48.96 -29.05
CA THR A 27 16.86 48.74 -29.52
C THR A 27 17.87 49.59 -28.75
N SER A 28 19.00 48.95 -28.45
CA SER A 28 20.37 49.50 -28.48
C SER A 28 20.92 50.32 -27.30
N MET A 29 21.53 49.55 -26.40
CA MET A 29 22.77 49.76 -25.63
C MET A 29 23.84 50.67 -26.31
N LYS A 30 24.46 51.61 -25.56
CA LYS A 30 25.92 51.68 -25.23
C LYS A 30 26.43 53.10 -24.86
N ARG A 31 27.09 53.13 -23.69
CA ARG A 31 28.25 53.92 -23.23
C ARG A 31 28.12 55.45 -23.14
N ASN A 32 28.40 55.99 -21.95
CA ASN A 32 29.60 56.78 -21.69
C ASN A 32 29.86 56.92 -20.18
N ALA A 33 31.09 56.58 -19.79
CA ALA A 33 31.62 56.58 -18.44
C ALA A 33 31.91 57.99 -17.94
N ARG A 34 31.63 58.30 -16.67
CA ARG A 34 32.42 59.20 -15.83
C ARG A 34 32.41 58.73 -14.38
N LEU A 35 33.60 58.75 -13.81
CA LEU A 35 34.03 58.28 -12.50
C LEU A 35 33.46 59.16 -11.38
N PHE A 36 32.97 58.56 -10.30
CA PHE A 36 33.10 59.12 -8.96
C PHE A 36 33.27 57.97 -7.97
N SER A 37 34.52 57.80 -7.51
CA SER A 37 34.90 56.93 -6.42
C SER A 37 34.48 57.58 -5.10
N GLY A 38 33.62 56.92 -4.34
CA GLY A 38 33.19 57.34 -3.01
C GLY A 38 32.84 56.12 -2.17
N LEU A 39 33.79 55.69 -1.34
CA LEU A 39 33.72 54.57 -0.43
C LEU A 39 32.69 54.83 0.69
N VAL A 40 31.60 54.05 0.74
CA VAL A 40 30.84 53.83 1.99
C VAL A 40 30.55 52.34 2.10
N ALA A 41 31.34 51.68 2.94
CA ALA A 41 31.05 50.34 3.43
C ALA A 41 30.22 50.46 4.71
N VAL A 42 28.93 50.10 4.65
CA VAL A 42 28.17 49.65 5.82
C VAL A 42 27.24 48.53 5.34
N GLY A 43 27.40 47.37 5.95
CA GLY A 43 26.80 46.11 5.53
C GLY A 43 25.28 46.11 5.58
N SER A 44 24.67 45.62 4.50
CA SER A 44 23.35 45.03 4.53
C SER A 44 23.53 43.53 4.37
N LEU A 45 23.39 42.84 5.50
CA LEU A 45 23.39 41.39 5.64
C LEU A 45 22.44 40.79 4.60
N VAL A 46 22.99 40.03 3.65
CA VAL A 46 22.21 39.15 2.77
C VAL A 46 21.55 38.12 3.68
N LEU A 47 20.28 38.33 4.02
CA LEU A 47 19.46 37.27 4.59
C LEU A 47 19.10 36.31 3.45
N ALA A 48 20.09 35.52 3.03
CA ALA A 48 19.84 34.29 2.30
C ALA A 48 19.11 33.38 3.29
N GLY A 49 17.77 33.50 3.33
CA GLY A 49 16.93 32.51 3.97
C GLY A 49 17.22 31.18 3.28
N ALA A 50 18.05 30.35 3.92
CA ALA A 50 18.22 28.98 3.53
C ALA A 50 16.85 28.32 3.68
N LEU A 51 16.11 28.19 2.57
CA LEU A 51 15.08 27.18 2.47
C LEU A 51 15.82 25.86 2.60
N LEU A 52 15.89 25.35 3.82
CA LEU A 52 16.21 23.94 4.02
C LEU A 52 15.16 23.17 3.21
N PRO A 53 15.56 22.31 2.27
CA PRO A 53 14.59 21.40 1.67
C PRO A 53 13.97 20.60 2.81
N ALA A 54 12.65 20.71 2.98
CA ALA A 54 11.94 19.85 3.91
C ALA A 54 12.16 18.41 3.44
N SER A 55 13.04 17.67 4.11
CA SER A 55 13.31 16.28 3.79
C SER A 55 12.10 15.45 4.19
N ALA A 56 11.46 14.78 3.23
CA ALA A 56 10.47 13.76 3.54
C ALA A 56 11.13 12.67 4.39
N ALA A 57 10.53 12.37 5.55
CA ALA A 57 10.97 11.25 6.37
C ALA A 57 10.22 10.00 5.90
N PRO A 58 10.91 8.86 5.71
CA PRO A 58 10.24 7.60 5.40
C PRO A 58 9.35 7.23 6.60
N ALA A 59 8.07 7.07 6.32
CA ALA A 59 7.09 6.55 7.26
C ALA A 59 6.97 5.02 7.11
N SER A 60 6.34 4.39 8.09
CA SER A 60 6.12 2.94 8.11
C SER A 60 4.64 2.61 8.30
N ALA A 61 4.26 1.43 7.83
CA ALA A 61 3.01 0.78 8.14
C ALA A 61 3.21 -0.21 9.30
N THR A 62 2.19 -0.41 10.14
CA THR A 62 2.22 -1.40 11.22
C THR A 62 1.06 -2.36 11.07
N VAL A 63 1.32 -3.67 11.21
CA VAL A 63 0.25 -4.68 11.25
C VAL A 63 -0.52 -4.54 12.56
N LYS A 64 -1.81 -4.21 12.47
CA LYS A 64 -2.68 -4.04 13.65
C LYS A 64 -3.42 -5.31 14.02
N ALA A 65 -3.84 -6.09 13.03
CA ALA A 65 -4.56 -7.32 13.25
C ALA A 65 -4.38 -8.30 12.09
N ILE A 66 -4.43 -9.60 12.41
CA ILE A 66 -4.62 -10.68 11.46
C ILE A 66 -5.93 -11.35 11.87
N LYS A 67 -7.02 -11.05 11.15
CA LYS A 67 -8.38 -11.40 11.56
C LYS A 67 -8.75 -12.84 11.22
N ALA A 68 -8.13 -13.39 10.18
CA ALA A 68 -8.33 -14.75 9.71
C ALA A 68 -7.14 -15.15 8.82
N GLY A 69 -6.97 -16.47 8.64
CA GLY A 69 -5.96 -17.06 7.74
C GLY A 69 -4.52 -16.70 8.10
N GLY A 70 -3.62 -16.94 7.14
CA GLY A 70 -2.22 -16.62 7.21
C GLY A 70 -1.83 -15.47 6.28
N ALA A 71 -0.71 -14.83 6.60
CA ALA A 71 -0.09 -13.83 5.76
C ALA A 71 1.43 -13.89 5.89
N GLN A 72 2.11 -13.42 4.86
CA GLN A 72 3.56 -13.34 4.78
C GLN A 72 3.99 -12.00 4.18
N TYR A 73 5.22 -11.60 4.45
CA TYR A 73 5.79 -10.39 3.87
C TYR A 73 7.24 -10.58 3.45
N THR A 74 7.68 -9.73 2.54
CA THR A 74 9.07 -9.59 2.12
C THR A 74 9.44 -8.11 2.05
N VAL A 75 10.72 -7.80 2.28
CA VAL A 75 11.29 -6.46 2.13
C VAL A 75 12.35 -6.40 1.02
N ASP A 76 12.80 -7.56 0.55
CA ASP A 76 13.83 -7.74 -0.47
C ASP A 76 13.28 -8.40 -1.75
N GLY A 77 11.98 -8.71 -1.78
CA GLY A 77 11.30 -9.40 -2.88
C GLY A 77 11.63 -10.89 -2.99
N THR A 78 12.50 -11.43 -2.12
CA THR A 78 13.06 -12.78 -2.25
C THR A 78 12.79 -13.62 -1.01
N THR A 79 13.03 -13.07 0.17
CA THR A 79 12.86 -13.76 1.45
C THR A 79 11.47 -13.47 2.01
N TRP A 80 10.65 -14.50 2.13
CA TRP A 80 9.30 -14.41 2.69
C TRP A 80 9.28 -14.81 4.16
N ASN A 81 8.80 -13.92 5.00
CA ASN A 81 8.64 -14.09 6.44
C ASN A 81 7.16 -14.20 6.78
N THR A 82 6.82 -14.96 7.82
CA THR A 82 5.45 -14.97 8.34
C THR A 82 5.11 -13.60 8.91
N LEU A 83 3.94 -13.06 8.55
CA LEU A 83 3.46 -11.78 9.05
C LEU A 83 2.90 -11.95 10.46
N GLN A 84 3.21 -11.02 11.35
CA GLN A 84 2.72 -11.02 12.73
C GLN A 84 2.14 -9.66 13.09
N VAL A 85 1.24 -9.64 14.08
CA VAL A 85 0.75 -8.38 14.64
C VAL A 85 1.92 -7.60 15.25
N GLY A 86 1.97 -6.29 15.00
CA GLY A 86 3.06 -5.42 15.41
C GLY A 86 4.24 -5.37 14.45
N THR A 87 4.28 -6.20 13.39
CA THR A 87 5.30 -6.08 12.34
C THR A 87 5.25 -4.68 11.72
N VAL A 88 6.42 -4.03 11.65
CA VAL A 88 6.61 -2.72 11.01
C VAL A 88 7.11 -2.94 9.59
N LEU A 89 6.43 -2.35 8.62
CA LEU A 89 6.67 -2.48 7.19
C LEU A 89 7.04 -1.11 6.61
N SER A 90 8.21 -1.01 6.01
CA SER A 90 8.66 0.21 5.33
C SER A 90 8.24 0.20 3.86
N ALA A 91 8.41 1.35 3.19
CA ALA A 91 8.37 1.39 1.73
C ALA A 91 9.33 0.35 1.12
N GLY A 92 8.89 -0.30 0.04
CA GLY A 92 9.52 -1.47 -0.58
C GLY A 92 8.96 -2.82 -0.11
N ALA A 93 8.25 -2.86 1.04
CA ALA A 93 7.68 -4.11 1.53
C ALA A 93 6.51 -4.62 0.67
N THR A 94 6.40 -5.94 0.54
CA THR A 94 5.25 -6.60 -0.07
C THR A 94 4.61 -7.55 0.92
N VAL A 95 3.29 -7.49 1.06
CA VAL A 95 2.48 -8.36 1.93
C VAL A 95 1.60 -9.26 1.06
N LYS A 96 1.53 -10.54 1.40
CA LYS A 96 0.62 -11.51 0.77
C LYS A 96 -0.25 -12.18 1.82
N THR A 97 -1.53 -12.29 1.52
CA THR A 97 -2.51 -13.05 2.28
C THR A 97 -2.82 -14.36 1.57
N ASP A 98 -3.09 -15.43 2.32
CA ASP A 98 -3.58 -16.68 1.73
C ASP A 98 -5.07 -16.62 1.36
N SER A 99 -5.67 -17.74 0.96
CA SER A 99 -7.08 -17.83 0.54
C SER A 99 -8.11 -17.57 1.65
N ALA A 100 -7.70 -17.46 2.91
CA ALA A 100 -8.53 -17.06 4.04
C ALA A 100 -8.00 -15.81 4.78
N GLY A 101 -6.85 -15.29 4.35
CA GLY A 101 -6.09 -14.26 5.04
C GLY A 101 -6.79 -12.90 5.05
N VAL A 102 -6.93 -12.30 6.23
CA VAL A 102 -7.47 -10.94 6.39
C VAL A 102 -6.55 -10.17 7.32
N VAL A 103 -5.94 -9.10 6.82
CA VAL A 103 -4.90 -8.33 7.55
C VAL A 103 -5.26 -6.85 7.58
N ASP A 104 -5.17 -6.23 8.76
CA ASP A 104 -5.33 -4.79 8.93
C ASP A 104 -3.97 -4.12 9.13
N LEU A 105 -3.67 -3.16 8.27
CA LEU A 105 -2.49 -2.31 8.33
C LEU A 105 -2.87 -0.90 8.75
N ASP A 106 -2.06 -0.32 9.63
CA ASP A 106 -2.07 1.10 9.98
C ASP A 106 -0.94 1.81 9.23
N LEU A 107 -1.26 2.80 8.39
CA LEU A 107 -0.27 3.60 7.65
C LEU A 107 0.09 4.92 8.36
N GLY A 108 -0.43 5.14 9.57
CA GLY A 108 -0.22 6.33 10.38
C GLY A 108 -0.75 7.60 9.72
N ALA A 109 0.12 8.59 9.55
CA ALA A 109 -0.24 9.87 8.93
C ALA A 109 -0.50 9.76 7.41
N ASN A 110 -0.18 8.63 6.77
CA ASN A 110 -0.28 8.39 5.33
C ASN A 110 -1.67 7.88 4.87
N GLY A 111 -2.74 8.22 5.58
CA GLY A 111 -4.08 7.67 5.33
C GLY A 111 -4.27 6.37 6.10
N PRO A 112 -5.02 6.42 7.21
CA PRO A 112 -4.67 5.69 8.43
C PRO A 112 -4.74 4.17 8.34
N ALA A 113 -5.57 3.58 7.47
CA ALA A 113 -5.77 2.14 7.55
C ALA A 113 -6.14 1.47 6.22
N VAL A 114 -5.63 0.26 6.03
CA VAL A 114 -5.90 -0.62 4.88
C VAL A 114 -6.14 -2.04 5.38
N ARG A 115 -7.26 -2.64 4.99
CA ARG A 115 -7.57 -4.07 5.15
C ARG A 115 -7.29 -4.81 3.85
N LEU A 116 -6.43 -5.81 3.92
CA LEU A 116 -6.24 -6.80 2.87
C LEU A 116 -7.27 -7.90 3.04
N THR A 117 -7.91 -8.28 1.94
CA THR A 117 -8.86 -9.42 1.89
C THR A 117 -8.15 -10.69 1.40
N PRO A 118 -8.80 -11.86 1.42
CA PRO A 118 -8.12 -13.10 1.03
C PRO A 118 -7.59 -13.08 -0.40
N GLY A 119 -6.44 -13.73 -0.63
CA GLY A 119 -5.78 -13.79 -1.93
C GLY A 119 -5.26 -12.42 -2.41
N THR A 120 -4.90 -11.54 -1.48
CA THR A 120 -4.39 -10.20 -1.80
C THR A 120 -2.87 -10.14 -1.69
N THR A 121 -2.24 -9.56 -2.71
CA THR A 121 -0.85 -9.12 -2.70
C THR A 121 -0.82 -7.60 -2.71
N LEU A 122 -0.25 -6.98 -1.69
CA LEU A 122 -0.11 -5.53 -1.55
C LEU A 122 1.36 -5.13 -1.49
N GLU A 123 1.77 -4.19 -2.34
CA GLU A 123 3.07 -3.56 -2.33
C GLU A 123 2.98 -2.19 -1.67
N ILE A 124 3.83 -1.90 -0.70
CA ILE A 124 3.98 -0.59 -0.10
C ILE A 124 5.06 0.15 -0.89
N ARG A 125 4.70 0.94 -1.88
CA ARG A 125 5.68 1.55 -2.81
C ARG A 125 6.29 2.83 -2.23
N THR A 126 5.44 3.69 -1.68
CA THR A 126 5.87 4.97 -1.10
C THR A 126 5.06 5.26 0.14
N LEU A 127 5.75 5.64 1.22
CA LEU A 127 5.17 6.13 2.46
C LEU A 127 6.05 7.30 2.93
N ASP A 128 5.81 8.47 2.37
CA ASP A 128 6.61 9.66 2.67
C ASP A 128 5.77 10.67 3.45
N LEU A 129 6.35 11.21 4.52
CA LEU A 129 5.74 12.26 5.30
C LEU A 129 6.69 13.46 5.39
N THR A 130 6.23 14.59 4.90
CA THR A 130 6.93 15.88 5.04
C THR A 130 6.13 16.75 5.98
N GLU A 131 6.76 17.20 7.06
CA GLU A 131 6.18 18.14 8.02
C GLU A 131 6.92 19.47 7.92
N GLY A 132 6.20 20.57 7.68
CA GLY A 132 6.79 21.89 7.55
C GLY A 132 5.74 22.98 7.45
N ALA A 133 6.05 24.19 7.94
CA ALA A 133 5.15 25.35 7.90
C ALA A 133 3.72 25.10 8.45
N GLY A 134 3.57 24.15 9.40
CA GLY A 134 2.28 23.78 9.98
C GLY A 134 1.42 22.85 9.13
N GLU A 135 1.93 22.38 7.98
CA GLU A 135 1.25 21.43 7.10
C GLU A 135 1.96 20.06 7.14
N LYS A 136 1.16 18.98 7.09
CA LYS A 136 1.63 17.63 6.87
C LYS A 136 1.28 17.22 5.45
N ILE A 137 2.30 16.96 4.65
CA ILE A 137 2.17 16.51 3.27
C ILE A 137 2.56 15.03 3.25
N ALA A 138 1.57 14.17 3.04
CA ALA A 138 1.75 12.73 2.94
C ALA A 138 1.71 12.29 1.47
N THR A 139 2.65 11.44 1.07
CA THR A 139 2.64 10.77 -0.23
C THR A 139 2.59 9.28 -0.02
N THR A 140 1.48 8.69 -0.42
CA THR A 140 1.22 7.26 -0.26
C THR A 140 0.94 6.65 -1.63
N GLU A 141 1.78 5.69 -2.00
CA GLU A 141 1.56 4.88 -3.18
C GLU A 141 1.57 3.40 -2.79
N LEU A 142 0.47 2.71 -3.10
CA LEU A 142 0.32 1.28 -2.91
C LEU A 142 0.26 0.60 -4.29
N GLY A 143 0.80 -0.61 -4.39
CA GLY A 143 0.62 -1.49 -5.53
C GLY A 143 -0.33 -2.63 -5.16
N LEU A 144 -1.33 -2.89 -6.00
CA LEU A 144 -2.29 -3.97 -5.82
C LEU A 144 -2.27 -4.89 -7.05
N PRO A 145 -1.22 -5.72 -7.20
CA PRO A 145 -1.15 -6.68 -8.31
C PRO A 145 -2.25 -7.74 -8.24
N GLU A 146 -2.72 -8.11 -7.04
CA GLU A 146 -3.72 -9.16 -6.86
C GLU A 146 -4.64 -8.87 -5.67
N GLY A 147 -5.92 -9.23 -5.82
CA GLY A 147 -6.90 -9.23 -4.73
C GLY A 147 -7.68 -7.93 -4.59
N LYS A 148 -8.10 -7.64 -3.36
CA LYS A 148 -8.98 -6.52 -3.01
C LYS A 148 -8.57 -5.94 -1.67
N ILE A 149 -8.59 -4.61 -1.57
CA ILE A 149 -8.38 -3.89 -0.32
C ILE A 149 -9.55 -2.99 0.01
N HIS A 150 -9.78 -2.80 1.30
CA HIS A 150 -10.64 -1.77 1.84
C HIS A 150 -9.77 -0.76 2.57
N ALA A 151 -9.90 0.52 2.25
CA ALA A 151 -9.09 1.56 2.87
C ALA A 151 -9.96 2.63 3.49
N VAL A 152 -9.50 3.16 4.62
CA VAL A 152 -10.05 4.38 5.22
C VAL A 152 -8.95 5.42 5.18
N VAL A 153 -9.17 6.46 4.39
CA VAL A 153 -8.21 7.54 4.16
C VAL A 153 -8.76 8.81 4.80
N ARG A 154 -8.04 9.37 5.77
CA ARG A 154 -8.40 10.67 6.35
C ARG A 154 -8.16 11.76 5.33
N LYS A 155 -8.87 12.88 5.46
CA LYS A 155 -8.63 14.05 4.61
C LYS A 155 -7.22 14.58 4.90
N LEU A 156 -6.30 14.37 3.95
CA LEU A 156 -4.95 14.91 3.98
C LEU A 156 -4.94 16.34 3.40
N SER A 157 -3.78 16.98 3.42
CA SER A 157 -3.62 18.31 2.85
C SER A 157 -3.90 18.32 1.33
N ALA A 158 -4.08 19.50 0.73
CA ALA A 158 -4.29 19.61 -0.71
C ALA A 158 -3.09 19.07 -1.52
N SER A 159 -1.89 19.23 -0.98
CA SER A 159 -0.64 18.78 -1.57
C SER A 159 -0.36 17.29 -1.35
N SER A 160 -1.15 16.62 -0.51
CA SER A 160 -0.97 15.20 -0.20
C SER A 160 -1.56 14.30 -1.28
N LYS A 161 -0.95 13.14 -1.48
CA LYS A 161 -1.28 12.17 -2.52
C LYS A 161 -1.52 10.79 -1.90
N TRP A 162 -2.59 10.12 -2.32
CA TRP A 162 -2.89 8.74 -1.93
C TRP A 162 -3.40 7.97 -3.15
N GLU A 163 -2.60 7.02 -3.62
CA GLU A 163 -2.90 6.25 -4.84
C GLU A 163 -2.69 4.75 -4.65
N VAL A 164 -3.52 3.97 -5.33
CA VAL A 164 -3.38 2.52 -5.49
C VAL A 164 -3.18 2.24 -6.98
N LYS A 165 -2.04 1.64 -7.31
CA LYS A 165 -1.70 1.21 -8.66
C LYS A 165 -2.08 -0.25 -8.84
N THR A 166 -2.97 -0.52 -9.77
CA THR A 166 -3.36 -1.87 -10.19
C THR A 166 -2.77 -2.15 -11.57
N PRO A 167 -2.80 -3.41 -12.05
CA PRO A 167 -2.43 -3.72 -13.43
C PRO A 167 -3.21 -2.95 -14.50
N VAL A 168 -4.42 -2.47 -14.17
CA VAL A 168 -5.39 -1.92 -15.14
C VAL A 168 -5.57 -0.41 -14.98
N SER A 169 -5.55 0.10 -13.75
CA SER A 169 -5.82 1.51 -13.45
C SER A 169 -4.98 2.03 -12.26
N THR A 170 -4.86 3.35 -12.18
CA THR A 170 -4.38 4.03 -10.97
C THR A 170 -5.55 4.73 -10.29
N CYS A 171 -5.85 4.32 -9.07
CA CYS A 171 -6.97 4.82 -8.27
C CYS A 171 -6.47 5.83 -7.23
N GLY A 172 -6.90 7.08 -7.35
CA GLY A 172 -6.58 8.14 -6.39
C GLY A 172 -7.72 8.41 -5.42
N VAL A 173 -7.37 8.74 -4.18
CA VAL A 173 -8.30 8.73 -3.06
C VAL A 173 -8.13 9.99 -2.22
N ARG A 174 -9.23 10.67 -1.86
CA ARG A 174 -9.18 11.90 -1.07
C ARG A 174 -10.26 11.92 0.01
N GLY A 175 -9.87 11.61 1.24
CA GLY A 175 -10.69 11.74 2.44
C GLY A 175 -11.94 10.86 2.40
N THR A 176 -11.77 9.55 2.34
CA THR A 176 -12.84 8.61 1.96
C THR A 176 -12.61 7.19 2.49
N ARG A 177 -13.70 6.44 2.64
CA ARG A 177 -13.75 4.97 2.69
C ARG A 177 -13.92 4.41 1.29
N VAL A 178 -12.97 3.59 0.87
CA VAL A 178 -12.92 3.02 -0.48
C VAL A 178 -12.68 1.53 -0.49
N THR A 179 -13.14 0.89 -1.55
CA THR A 179 -12.65 -0.43 -1.98
C THR A 179 -11.89 -0.27 -3.29
N VAL A 180 -10.75 -0.94 -3.41
CA VAL A 180 -10.01 -1.05 -4.67
C VAL A 180 -9.74 -2.51 -4.95
N THR A 181 -9.98 -2.95 -6.18
CA THR A 181 -9.67 -4.32 -6.64
C THR A 181 -8.51 -4.30 -7.62
N SER A 182 -7.75 -5.39 -7.72
CA SER A 182 -6.67 -5.50 -8.71
C SER A 182 -7.16 -5.47 -10.16
N ARG A 183 -8.48 -5.60 -10.38
CA ARG A 183 -9.12 -5.41 -11.69
C ARG A 183 -9.23 -3.93 -12.08
N GLY A 184 -8.88 -3.02 -11.17
CA GLY A 184 -8.88 -1.59 -11.42
C GLY A 184 -10.20 -0.89 -11.08
N GLU A 185 -11.11 -1.58 -10.38
CA GLU A 185 -12.35 -0.99 -9.86
C GLU A 185 -12.05 -0.16 -8.60
N ILE A 186 -12.71 0.99 -8.48
CA ILE A 186 -12.71 1.78 -7.23
C ILE A 186 -14.16 2.09 -6.86
N VAL A 187 -14.53 1.74 -5.63
CA VAL A 187 -15.82 2.07 -5.02
C VAL A 187 -15.59 3.14 -3.97
N VAL A 188 -16.28 4.28 -4.07
CA VAL A 188 -16.15 5.40 -3.13
C VAL A 188 -17.42 5.51 -2.31
N LEU A 189 -17.34 5.26 -1.01
CA LEU A 189 -18.51 5.32 -0.13
C LEU A 189 -18.81 6.76 0.31
N ASP A 190 -17.85 7.44 0.92
CA ASP A 190 -17.93 8.85 1.33
C ASP A 190 -16.76 9.64 0.73
N GLY A 191 -16.85 10.96 0.57
CA GLY A 191 -15.74 11.75 0.01
C GLY A 191 -15.61 11.66 -1.52
N SER A 192 -14.39 11.57 -2.02
CA SER A 192 -14.09 11.62 -3.47
C SER A 192 -12.85 10.82 -3.84
N GLY A 193 -12.86 10.24 -5.03
CA GLY A 193 -11.71 9.61 -5.67
C GLY A 193 -11.69 9.83 -7.18
N TYR A 194 -10.69 9.26 -7.83
CA TYR A 194 -10.59 9.21 -9.28
C TYR A 194 -9.92 7.92 -9.72
N ALA A 195 -10.13 7.54 -10.98
CA ALA A 195 -9.37 6.49 -11.65
C ALA A 195 -8.73 7.03 -12.93
N TYR A 196 -7.43 6.81 -13.09
CA TYR A 196 -6.76 6.90 -14.38
C TYR A 196 -6.76 5.52 -15.02
N TYR A 197 -7.41 5.38 -16.16
CA TYR A 197 -7.57 4.13 -16.88
C TYR A 197 -7.21 4.30 -18.35
N THR A 198 -6.39 3.38 -18.87
CA THR A 198 -6.07 3.31 -20.30
C THR A 198 -6.83 2.13 -20.89
N ALA A 199 -7.84 2.40 -21.72
CA ALA A 199 -8.62 1.35 -22.36
C ALA A 199 -7.76 0.54 -23.35
N PRO A 200 -8.11 -0.73 -23.64
CA PRO A 200 -7.40 -1.53 -24.63
C PRO A 200 -7.34 -0.80 -25.99
N GLY A 201 -6.13 -0.68 -26.54
CA GLY A 201 -5.88 0.02 -27.80
C GLY A 201 -5.73 1.55 -27.68
N GLU A 202 -5.90 2.11 -26.48
CA GLU A 202 -5.58 3.52 -26.20
C GLU A 202 -4.16 3.64 -25.62
N THR A 203 -3.51 4.78 -25.84
CA THR A 203 -2.14 5.04 -25.35
C THR A 203 -2.08 6.05 -24.21
N GLN A 204 -3.15 6.82 -24.02
CA GLN A 204 -3.23 7.85 -22.99
C GLN A 204 -4.28 7.46 -21.95
N PRO A 205 -3.97 7.58 -20.65
CA PRO A 205 -4.95 7.31 -19.62
C PRO A 205 -6.03 8.39 -19.63
N LYS A 206 -7.29 7.95 -19.52
CA LYS A 206 -8.43 8.83 -19.26
C LYS A 206 -8.70 8.88 -17.76
N ARG A 207 -9.01 10.07 -17.26
CA ARG A 207 -9.47 10.28 -15.88
C ARG A 207 -10.99 10.09 -15.78
N PHE A 208 -11.41 9.36 -14.76
CA PHE A 208 -12.79 9.23 -14.33
C PHE A 208 -12.89 9.74 -12.89
N ASP A 209 -13.68 10.78 -12.65
CA ASP A 209 -13.95 11.26 -11.30
C ASP A 209 -15.03 10.39 -10.65
N VAL A 210 -14.78 9.92 -9.43
CA VAL A 210 -15.65 8.99 -8.71
C VAL A 210 -16.08 9.64 -7.41
N GLY A 211 -17.33 10.08 -7.37
CA GLY A 211 -17.93 10.70 -6.19
C GLY A 211 -18.42 9.68 -5.16
N SER A 212 -18.79 10.17 -3.98
CA SER A 212 -19.48 9.39 -2.94
C SER A 212 -20.70 8.66 -3.50
N GLY A 213 -20.79 7.36 -3.22
CA GLY A 213 -21.87 6.49 -3.67
C GLY A 213 -21.74 6.01 -5.12
N TYR A 214 -20.62 6.30 -5.80
CA TYR A 214 -20.31 5.84 -7.15
C TYR A 214 -19.11 4.88 -7.16
N MET A 215 -19.04 4.08 -8.21
CA MET A 215 -17.88 3.25 -8.53
C MET A 215 -17.43 3.47 -9.96
N PHE A 216 -16.12 3.36 -10.17
CA PHE A 216 -15.55 3.16 -11.49
C PHE A 216 -15.32 1.68 -11.74
N ASP A 217 -15.69 1.21 -12.93
CA ASP A 217 -15.43 -0.14 -13.42
C ASP A 217 -14.84 -0.07 -14.84
N PRO A 218 -13.63 -0.62 -15.07
CA PRO A 218 -12.98 -0.62 -16.38
C PRO A 218 -13.70 -1.48 -17.43
N ALA A 219 -14.49 -2.49 -17.04
CA ALA A 219 -15.19 -3.39 -17.96
C ALA A 219 -16.41 -2.75 -18.63
N LEU A 220 -16.92 -1.63 -18.07
CA LEU A 220 -18.05 -0.90 -18.63
C LEU A 220 -17.74 -0.34 -20.02
N ASN A 221 -18.81 -0.05 -20.78
CA ASN A 221 -18.74 0.57 -22.09
C ASN A 221 -17.83 -0.17 -23.07
N ASN A 222 -17.89 -1.52 -23.07
CA ASN A 222 -17.03 -2.40 -23.85
C ASN A 222 -15.54 -2.23 -23.51
N ASN A 223 -15.18 -2.37 -22.23
CA ASN A 223 -13.82 -2.18 -21.71
C ASN A 223 -13.27 -0.77 -21.94
N ARG A 224 -14.12 0.26 -21.96
CA ARG A 224 -13.71 1.67 -22.05
C ARG A 224 -13.81 2.41 -20.72
N GLY A 225 -14.20 1.69 -19.67
CA GLY A 225 -14.43 2.25 -18.36
C GLY A 225 -15.71 3.06 -18.26
N GLY A 226 -16.26 3.13 -17.06
CA GLY A 226 -17.46 3.91 -16.77
C GLY A 226 -17.60 4.17 -15.27
N VAL A 227 -18.43 5.15 -14.93
CA VAL A 227 -18.80 5.44 -13.54
C VAL A 227 -20.29 5.18 -13.40
N ILE A 228 -20.66 4.40 -12.39
CA ILE A 228 -22.05 4.01 -12.10
C ILE A 228 -22.33 4.17 -10.60
N GLU A 229 -23.60 4.27 -10.25
CA GLU A 229 -24.02 4.27 -8.85
C GLU A 229 -23.77 2.90 -8.21
N VAL A 230 -23.26 2.93 -6.98
CA VAL A 230 -23.01 1.72 -6.20
C VAL A 230 -24.34 1.16 -5.72
N LEU A 231 -24.55 -0.14 -5.96
CA LEU A 231 -25.71 -0.85 -5.45
C LEU A 231 -25.78 -0.79 -3.92
N PRO A 232 -26.97 -0.73 -3.31
CA PRO A 232 -27.11 -0.69 -1.86
C PRO A 232 -26.39 -1.84 -1.13
N SER A 233 -26.40 -3.05 -1.69
CA SER A 233 -25.69 -4.20 -1.13
C SER A 233 -24.17 -4.00 -1.05
N VAL A 234 -23.58 -3.40 -2.08
CA VAL A 234 -22.13 -3.11 -2.12
C VAL A 234 -21.78 -2.01 -1.13
N LYS A 235 -22.68 -1.04 -0.91
CA LYS A 235 -22.50 -0.02 0.15
C LYS A 235 -22.45 -0.67 1.52
N ILE A 236 -23.37 -1.60 1.81
CA ILE A 236 -23.40 -2.34 3.08
C ILE A 236 -22.12 -3.17 3.25
N GLU A 237 -21.70 -3.92 2.21
CA GLU A 237 -20.44 -4.68 2.26
C GLU A 237 -19.25 -3.77 2.59
N LEU A 238 -19.16 -2.60 1.94
CA LEU A 238 -18.08 -1.65 2.20
C LEU A 238 -18.16 -1.03 3.59
N GLU A 239 -19.35 -0.71 4.08
CA GLU A 239 -19.56 -0.23 5.45
C GLU A 239 -19.08 -1.24 6.48
N GLU A 240 -19.47 -2.51 6.34
CA GLU A 240 -19.05 -3.59 7.23
C GLU A 240 -17.55 -3.88 7.10
N ALA A 241 -17.02 -3.90 5.87
CA ALA A 241 -15.62 -4.18 5.61
C ALA A 241 -14.68 -3.08 6.12
N THR A 242 -15.15 -1.84 6.21
CA THR A 242 -14.41 -0.70 6.79
C THR A 242 -14.76 -0.41 8.24
N ALA A 243 -15.78 -1.09 8.79
CA ALA A 243 -16.11 -1.02 10.20
C ALA A 243 -14.93 -1.49 11.05
N GLY A 244 -14.68 -0.77 12.14
CA GLY A 244 -13.59 -1.04 13.06
C GLY A 244 -12.18 -0.74 12.54
N LEU A 245 -12.01 -0.37 11.26
CA LEU A 245 -10.67 -0.16 10.69
C LEU A 245 -9.89 0.98 11.34
N LEU A 246 -10.57 1.87 12.07
CA LEU A 246 -9.98 2.97 12.84
C LEU A 246 -10.18 2.86 14.35
N GLU A 247 -10.79 1.79 14.88
CA GLU A 247 -11.12 1.70 16.31
C GLU A 247 -9.86 1.65 17.19
N TRP A 248 -8.76 1.09 16.68
CA TRP A 248 -7.45 1.13 17.34
C TRP A 248 -6.82 2.53 17.39
N ALA A 249 -7.29 3.49 16.57
CA ALA A 249 -6.80 4.86 16.60
C ALA A 249 -7.42 5.67 17.75
N ALA A 250 -8.50 5.18 18.37
CA ALA A 250 -9.19 5.83 19.49
C ALA A 250 -8.90 5.16 20.84
N VAL A 251 -8.48 3.90 20.84
CA VAL A 251 -8.17 3.12 22.06
C VAL A 251 -6.71 2.71 21.97
N GLY A 252 -5.86 3.30 22.81
CA GLY A 252 -4.44 2.92 22.91
C GLY A 252 -4.29 1.41 22.93
N ALA A 253 -3.71 0.89 21.84
CA ALA A 253 -3.25 -0.48 21.63
C ALA A 253 -3.89 -1.54 22.54
N ARG A 254 -5.09 -2.04 22.20
CA ARG A 254 -5.41 -3.42 22.56
C ARG A 254 -4.56 -4.33 21.69
N VAL A 255 -3.41 -4.73 22.21
CA VAL A 255 -2.72 -5.94 21.76
C VAL A 255 -3.74 -7.06 21.90
N GLN A 256 -4.18 -7.64 20.79
CA GLN A 256 -5.03 -8.80 20.85
C GLN A 256 -4.15 -9.98 21.26
N GLU A 257 -4.27 -10.33 22.53
CA GLU A 257 -3.82 -11.59 23.11
C GLU A 257 -4.56 -12.73 22.41
N TRP A 258 -3.79 -13.73 21.97
CA TRP A 258 -4.22 -15.00 21.39
C TRP A 258 -4.72 -15.03 19.93
N ALA A 259 -3.87 -15.56 19.05
CA ALA A 259 -4.32 -16.39 17.92
C ALA A 259 -3.84 -17.83 18.20
N PRO A 260 -4.69 -18.87 18.09
CA PRO A 260 -4.21 -20.24 18.21
C PRO A 260 -3.23 -20.53 17.07
N SER A 261 -2.06 -21.07 17.41
CA SER A 261 -1.11 -21.59 16.44
C SER A 261 -1.82 -22.47 15.41
N PRO A 262 -1.55 -22.33 14.10
CA PRO A 262 -2.12 -23.23 13.11
C PRO A 262 -1.73 -24.65 13.46
N GLN A 263 -2.71 -25.44 13.91
CA GLN A 263 -2.57 -26.86 14.17
C GLN A 263 -2.44 -27.58 12.83
N TRP A 264 -1.23 -27.64 12.29
CA TRP A 264 -0.91 -28.73 11.40
C TRP A 264 -1.02 -30.00 12.22
N ASN A 265 -1.98 -30.83 11.83
CA ASN A 265 -2.27 -32.12 12.41
C ASN A 265 -1.04 -33.02 12.19
N VAL A 266 -0.02 -32.91 13.05
CA VAL A 266 1.04 -33.89 13.11
C VAL A 266 0.36 -35.15 13.68
N PRO A 267 0.24 -36.25 12.93
CA PRO A 267 -0.30 -37.47 13.50
C PRO A 267 0.55 -37.82 14.71
N LYS A 268 -0.12 -37.95 15.85
CA LYS A 268 0.48 -38.32 17.13
C LYS A 268 1.25 -39.62 16.92
N ARG A 269 2.58 -39.59 17.01
CA ARG A 269 3.36 -40.83 17.11
C ARG A 269 2.88 -41.52 18.37
N GLU A 270 2.31 -42.72 18.22
CA GLU A 270 1.92 -43.55 19.35
C GLU A 270 3.14 -43.80 20.24
N GLY A 271 2.96 -43.59 21.54
CA GLY A 271 3.95 -43.97 22.56
C GLY A 271 4.60 -42.83 23.35
N GLU A 272 3.81 -41.91 23.92
CA GLU A 272 4.30 -41.15 25.07
C GLU A 272 3.20 -41.06 26.13
N GLU A 273 3.34 -41.95 27.12
CA GLU A 273 2.47 -42.10 28.27
C GLU A 273 2.60 -40.93 29.24
N THR A 274 1.48 -40.61 29.86
CA THR A 274 1.25 -39.56 30.85
C THR A 274 2.07 -39.75 32.14
N GLY A 275 3.02 -38.85 32.40
CA GLY A 275 3.68 -38.70 33.70
C GLY A 275 3.00 -37.64 34.57
N LYS A 276 2.51 -38.05 35.74
CA LYS A 276 1.78 -37.24 36.73
C LYS A 276 2.70 -36.21 37.43
N GLN A 277 2.15 -35.02 37.70
CA GLN A 277 2.68 -34.03 38.64
C GLN A 277 2.75 -34.61 40.08
N GLY A 278 3.91 -34.45 40.73
CA GLY A 278 4.08 -34.54 42.18
C GLY A 278 4.55 -33.18 42.74
N PRO A 279 4.17 -32.81 43.98
CA PRO A 279 4.40 -31.47 44.51
C PRO A 279 5.83 -31.29 45.05
N ALA A 280 6.20 -30.01 45.17
CA ALA A 280 7.49 -29.55 45.68
C ALA A 280 7.50 -29.48 47.21
N ASP A 281 8.45 -30.17 47.84
CA ASP A 281 9.19 -29.78 49.06
C ASP A 281 10.21 -30.87 49.47
N ALA A 282 11.10 -30.51 50.41
CA ALA A 282 12.11 -31.34 51.11
C ALA A 282 13.56 -31.38 50.56
N SER A 283 14.30 -30.37 51.02
CA SER A 283 15.69 -30.32 51.50
C SER A 283 16.52 -31.61 51.72
N TRP A 284 17.78 -31.52 51.29
CA TRP A 284 19.07 -32.03 51.84
C TRP A 284 19.20 -33.48 52.34
N GLN A 285 20.12 -34.26 51.74
CA GLN A 285 21.36 -34.74 52.39
C GLN A 285 22.32 -35.45 51.41
N THR A 286 23.62 -35.33 51.71
CA THR A 286 24.81 -35.81 50.99
C THR A 286 25.17 -37.25 51.40
N VAL A 287 26.16 -37.83 50.67
CA VAL A 287 27.00 -39.03 50.94
C VAL A 287 26.39 -40.39 50.51
N ASP A 288 27.06 -41.33 49.81
CA ASP A 288 28.49 -41.71 49.76
C ASP A 288 28.92 -42.39 48.43
N ASN A 289 30.24 -42.41 48.29
CA ASN A 289 31.18 -43.04 47.34
C ASN A 289 30.94 -44.52 46.95
N ILE A 290 31.51 -44.98 45.82
CA ILE A 290 32.25 -46.26 45.54
C ILE A 290 32.42 -46.40 44.00
N THR A 291 33.58 -46.02 43.43
CA THR A 291 34.72 -46.86 42.95
C THR A 291 34.52 -47.59 41.60
N GLU A 292 35.34 -47.24 40.59
CA GLU A 292 35.54 -47.97 39.32
C GLU A 292 36.22 -49.36 39.54
N PRO A 293 36.22 -50.26 38.54
CA PRO A 293 37.41 -50.34 37.68
C PRO A 293 37.21 -50.73 36.20
N GLN A 294 38.04 -50.10 35.35
CA GLN A 294 38.81 -50.59 34.19
C GLN A 294 38.49 -51.96 33.53
N GLY A 295 38.43 -51.98 32.19
CA GLY A 295 38.53 -53.22 31.39
C GLY A 295 38.42 -53.05 29.86
N THR A 296 39.58 -52.92 29.20
CA THR A 296 39.90 -52.98 27.75
C THR A 296 39.33 -54.18 26.96
N VAL A 297 39.00 -53.99 25.66
CA VAL A 297 39.66 -54.60 24.48
C VAL A 297 39.09 -54.06 23.15
N SER A 298 39.99 -53.84 22.17
CA SER A 298 39.72 -53.43 20.77
C SER A 298 39.72 -54.66 19.80
N PRO A 299 39.89 -54.52 18.46
CA PRO A 299 38.84 -54.62 17.43
C PRO A 299 39.09 -55.75 16.39
N VAL A 300 38.13 -56.09 15.51
CA VAL A 300 38.43 -56.85 14.26
C VAL A 300 37.52 -56.43 13.09
N GLU A 301 38.18 -56.27 11.95
CA GLU A 301 37.75 -55.86 10.61
C GLU A 301 36.98 -56.94 9.79
N GLY A 302 36.51 -56.54 8.59
CA GLY A 302 36.33 -57.40 7.42
C GLY A 302 34.88 -57.41 6.89
N SER A 303 34.48 -56.60 5.90
CA SER A 303 34.82 -56.56 4.47
C SER A 303 34.20 -57.69 3.61
N VAL A 304 33.57 -57.27 2.50
CA VAL A 304 33.58 -57.84 1.12
C VAL A 304 32.19 -58.07 0.47
N ALA A 305 31.92 -57.18 -0.50
CA ALA A 305 31.44 -57.34 -1.90
C ALA A 305 30.16 -58.11 -2.31
N GLY A 306 29.45 -57.51 -3.30
CA GLY A 306 28.27 -58.02 -4.04
C GLY A 306 28.59 -59.12 -5.09
N PRO A 307 27.96 -59.20 -6.31
CA PRO A 307 27.06 -58.25 -7.01
C PRO A 307 25.88 -58.90 -7.82
N THR A 308 25.28 -58.12 -8.74
CA THR A 308 24.40 -58.46 -9.92
C THR A 308 22.91 -58.73 -9.65
N GLY A 309 21.92 -58.35 -10.47
CA GLY A 309 21.74 -57.66 -11.76
C GLY A 309 20.21 -57.47 -11.95
N GLY A 310 19.70 -56.39 -12.54
CA GLY A 310 19.32 -56.31 -13.96
C GLY A 310 17.80 -56.45 -14.18
N GLY A 311 17.18 -55.57 -14.99
CA GLY A 311 15.85 -55.82 -15.58
C GLY A 311 14.93 -54.60 -15.73
N ALA A 312 14.85 -54.09 -16.97
CA ALA A 312 14.02 -52.98 -17.44
C ALA A 312 12.56 -53.37 -17.77
N GLY A 313 11.70 -52.35 -17.95
CA GLY A 313 10.70 -52.34 -19.02
C GLY A 313 9.27 -51.94 -18.63
N GLY A 314 8.71 -50.94 -19.32
CA GLY A 314 7.25 -50.77 -19.46
C GLY A 314 6.74 -49.36 -19.72
N GLU A 315 6.84 -48.89 -20.97
CA GLU A 315 5.98 -47.83 -21.54
C GLU A 315 4.57 -48.36 -21.82
N GLY A 316 3.55 -47.47 -21.84
CA GLY A 316 2.27 -47.79 -22.50
C GLY A 316 1.11 -46.84 -22.22
N GLN A 317 0.90 -45.93 -23.19
CA GLN A 317 -0.33 -45.22 -23.59
C GLN A 317 -0.81 -43.98 -22.81
#